data_AF-A0A434DX42-F1
#
_entry.id   AF-A0A434DX42-F1
#
_cell.length_a   1.000
_cell.length_b   1.000
_cell.length_c   1.000
_cell.angle_alpha   90.00
_cell.angle_beta   90.00
_cell.angle_gamma   90.00
#
_symmetry.space_group_name_H-M   'P 1'
#
loop_
_entity.id
_entity.type
_entity.pdbx_description
1 polymer ?
#
loop_
_entity_poly.entity_id
_entity_poly.type
_entity_poly.pdbx_seq_one_letter_code
_entity_poly.pdbx_strand_id
1 'polypeptide(L)'
;LYKTQVYALAAYLGVPDEIRNRPPTTDTYSLAQTQEEFYFSLPYDRMDICLCGLNKGVAAEVVGQAAGLDASQVERVWADITAKRKATRYLHLRPQLVDEVEEVGT
;
A
#
# COMPACT_ATOMS: atom_id res chain seq x y z
N LEU A 1 9.46 3.77 0.78
CA LEU A 1 8.80 4.82 1.59
C LEU A 1 7.34 4.44 1.76
N TYR A 2 6.79 4.65 2.95
CA TYR A 2 5.36 4.50 3.26
C TYR A 2 4.60 5.83 3.05
N LYS A 3 3.27 5.84 3.04
CA LYS A 3 2.50 7.03 2.66
C LYS A 3 2.72 8.21 3.62
N THR A 4 2.74 7.95 4.92
CA THR A 4 3.11 8.91 5.97
C THR A 4 4.53 9.46 5.77
N GLN A 5 5.48 8.62 5.34
CA GLN A 5 6.85 9.05 5.04
C GLN A 5 6.91 9.92 3.77
N VAL A 6 6.06 9.65 2.77
CA VAL A 6 5.92 10.52 1.59
C VAL A 6 5.38 11.89 2.00
N TYR A 7 4.39 11.97 2.89
CA TYR A 7 3.89 13.25 3.40
C TYR A 7 4.94 14.02 4.21
N ALA A 8 5.70 13.33 5.06
CA ALA A 8 6.82 13.94 5.79
C ALA A 8 7.89 14.49 4.84
N LEU A 9 8.24 13.74 3.79
CA LEU A 9 9.19 14.18 2.76
C LEU A 9 8.63 15.37 1.95
N ALA A 10 7.35 15.35 1.60
CA ALA A 10 6.71 16.45 0.89
C ALA A 10 6.76 17.76 1.70
N ALA A 11 6.56 17.68 3.02
CA ALA A 11 6.69 18.84 3.90
C ALA A 11 8.14 19.36 3.92
N TYR A 12 9.11 18.46 4.04
CA TYR A 12 10.54 18.81 4.01
C TYR A 12 10.97 19.48 2.69
N LEU A 13 10.42 19.04 1.57
CA LEU A 13 10.71 19.59 0.24
C LEU A 13 9.94 20.87 -0.10
N GLY A 14 9.09 21.37 0.80
CA GLY A 14 8.31 22.60 0.57
C GLY A 14 7.14 22.43 -0.40
N VAL A 15 6.57 21.22 -0.53
CA VAL A 15 5.35 21.02 -1.33
C VAL A 15 4.21 21.85 -0.72
N PRO A 16 3.42 22.59 -1.53
CA PRO A 16 2.33 23.42 -1.03
C PRO A 16 1.36 22.69 -0.09
N ASP A 17 0.87 23.39 0.95
CA ASP A 17 -0.06 22.83 1.93
C ASP A 17 -1.34 22.32 1.28
N GLU A 18 -1.86 23.02 0.25
CA GLU A 18 -3.04 22.60 -0.50
C GLU A 18 -2.88 21.22 -1.15
N ILE A 19 -1.66 20.87 -1.57
CA ILE A 19 -1.36 19.56 -2.16
C ILE A 19 -1.21 18.51 -1.05
N ARG A 20 -0.54 18.85 0.06
CA ARG A 20 -0.31 17.92 1.18
C ARG A 20 -1.61 17.58 1.93
N ASN A 21 -2.52 18.53 2.04
CA ASN A 21 -3.78 18.37 2.77
C ASN A 21 -4.93 17.87 1.88
N ARG A 22 -4.73 17.78 0.56
CA ARG A 22 -5.72 17.19 -0.33
C ARG A 22 -5.94 15.72 0.05
N PRO A 23 -7.20 15.28 0.29
CA PRO A 23 -7.50 13.89 0.52
C PRO A 23 -6.99 13.01 -0.64
N PRO A 24 -6.24 11.93 -0.35
CA PRO A 24 -5.70 11.05 -1.37
C PRO A 24 -6.81 10.31 -2.14
N THR A 25 -6.74 10.38 -3.46
CA THR A 25 -7.68 9.73 -4.39
C THR A 25 -6.94 9.15 -5.60
N THR A 26 -7.46 8.08 -6.23
CA THR A 26 -6.97 7.62 -7.55
C THR A 26 -7.49 8.47 -8.70
N ASP A 27 -8.51 9.33 -8.44
CA ASP A 27 -9.17 10.14 -9.46
C ASP A 27 -9.75 9.30 -10.62
N THR A 28 -10.17 8.06 -10.32
CA THR A 28 -10.67 7.10 -11.32
C THR A 28 -12.09 7.40 -11.78
N TYR A 29 -12.92 7.94 -10.88
CA TYR A 29 -14.33 8.23 -11.12
C TYR A 29 -14.61 9.70 -10.79
N SER A 30 -15.59 10.29 -11.46
CA SER A 30 -16.01 11.68 -11.22
C SER A 30 -16.65 11.90 -9.84
N LEU A 31 -17.15 10.83 -9.21
CA LEU A 31 -17.67 10.90 -7.85
C LEU A 31 -16.50 11.03 -6.87
N ALA A 32 -16.59 11.98 -5.93
CA ALA A 32 -15.58 12.14 -4.90
C ALA A 32 -15.46 10.85 -4.06
N GLN A 33 -14.28 10.24 -4.10
CA GLN A 33 -13.95 9.04 -3.34
C GLN A 33 -12.56 9.19 -2.73
N THR A 34 -12.40 8.75 -1.49
CA THR A 34 -11.09 8.62 -0.87
C THR A 34 -10.52 7.23 -1.12
N GLN A 35 -9.20 7.13 -1.20
CA GLN A 35 -8.50 5.85 -1.30
C GLN A 35 -8.68 4.97 -0.05
N GLU A 36 -8.83 5.63 1.10
CA GLU A 36 -9.08 4.95 2.38
C GLU A 36 -10.44 4.26 2.41
N GLU A 37 -11.47 4.85 1.79
CA GLU A 37 -12.80 4.23 1.72
C GLU A 37 -12.90 3.16 0.63
N PHE A 38 -12.19 3.35 -0.49
CA PHE A 38 -12.39 2.51 -1.68
C PHE A 38 -11.42 1.34 -1.79
N TYR A 39 -10.16 1.52 -1.38
CA TYR A 39 -9.11 0.55 -1.68
C TYR A 39 -8.43 -0.01 -0.43
N PHE A 40 -8.20 0.79 0.60
CA PHE A 40 -7.52 0.33 1.83
C PHE A 40 -8.53 -0.01 2.93
N SER A 41 -8.16 -0.93 3.82
CA SER A 41 -9.01 -1.32 4.96
C SER A 41 -8.81 -0.45 6.20
N LEU A 42 -7.84 0.48 6.16
CA LEU A 42 -7.43 1.34 7.26
C LEU A 42 -6.98 2.71 6.74
N PRO A 43 -7.06 3.77 7.58
CA PRO A 43 -6.36 5.02 7.33
C PRO A 43 -4.84 4.84 7.24
N TYR A 44 -4.16 5.75 6.55
CA TYR A 44 -2.74 5.55 6.20
C TYR A 44 -1.78 5.44 7.39
N ASP A 45 -2.06 6.13 8.49
CA ASP A 45 -1.25 6.07 9.71
C ASP A 45 -1.14 4.64 10.26
N ARG A 46 -2.26 3.90 10.27
CA ARG A 46 -2.33 2.51 10.73
C ARG A 46 -1.93 1.53 9.61
N MET A 47 -2.35 1.80 8.38
CA MET A 47 -2.03 0.95 7.23
C MET A 47 -0.51 0.85 7.01
N ASP A 48 0.21 1.96 7.14
CA ASP A 48 1.67 1.99 7.01
C ASP A 48 2.37 1.14 8.10
N ILE A 49 1.88 1.19 9.34
CA ILE A 49 2.39 0.37 10.45
C ILE A 49 2.16 -1.12 10.14
N CYS A 50 0.93 -1.50 9.76
CA CYS A 50 0.58 -2.87 9.40
C CYS A 50 1.43 -3.40 8.23
N LEU A 51 1.60 -2.60 7.18
CA LEU A 51 2.40 -2.96 6.01
C LEU A 51 3.89 -3.07 6.37
N CYS A 52 4.41 -2.19 7.21
CA CYS A 52 5.79 -2.24 7.70
C CYS A 52 6.05 -3.50 8.53
N GLY A 53 5.12 -3.84 9.43
CA GLY A 53 5.15 -5.07 10.21
C GLY A 53 5.20 -6.32 9.34
N LEU A 54 4.30 -6.41 8.34
CA LEU A 54 4.27 -7.53 7.39
C LEU A 54 5.59 -7.68 6.64
N ASN A 55 6.12 -6.58 6.08
CA ASN A 55 7.35 -6.61 5.28
C ASN A 55 8.58 -7.01 6.09
N LYS A 56 8.57 -6.74 7.41
CA LYS A 56 9.67 -7.05 8.32
C LYS A 56 9.48 -8.37 9.08
N GLY A 57 8.35 -9.07 8.88
CA GLY A 57 8.05 -10.31 9.60
C GLY A 57 7.85 -10.13 11.10
N VAL A 58 7.33 -8.97 11.52
CA VAL A 58 7.04 -8.68 12.94
C VAL A 58 5.75 -9.41 13.34
N ALA A 59 5.67 -9.90 14.58
CA ALA A 59 4.49 -10.58 15.12
C ALA A 59 3.24 -9.67 15.13
N ALA A 60 2.07 -10.26 14.86
CA ALA A 60 0.80 -9.52 14.71
C ALA A 60 0.41 -8.78 16.00
N GLU A 61 0.73 -9.33 17.17
CA GLU A 61 0.47 -8.74 18.48
C GLU A 61 1.26 -7.44 18.66
N VAL A 62 2.53 -7.44 18.27
CA VAL A 62 3.42 -6.27 18.37
C VAL A 62 2.96 -5.18 17.41
N VAL A 63 2.61 -5.56 16.19
CA VAL A 63 2.09 -4.64 15.17
C VAL A 63 0.74 -4.07 15.59
N GLY A 64 -0.13 -4.90 16.18
CA GLY A 64 -1.43 -4.49 16.70
C GLY A 64 -1.29 -3.45 17.81
N GLN A 65 -0.38 -3.68 18.77
CA GLN A 65 -0.08 -2.70 19.82
C GLN A 65 0.36 -1.36 19.24
N ALA A 66 1.22 -1.35 18.21
CA ALA A 66 1.68 -0.13 17.56
C ALA A 66 0.60 0.58 16.73
N ALA A 67 -0.29 -0.18 16.09
CA ALA A 67 -1.35 0.34 15.22
C ALA A 67 -2.67 0.64 15.96
N GLY A 68 -2.78 0.30 17.25
CA GLY A 68 -4.01 0.40 18.02
C GLY A 68 -5.09 -0.61 17.57
N LEU A 69 -4.66 -1.82 17.21
CA LEU A 69 -5.49 -2.92 16.71
C LEU A 69 -5.24 -4.20 17.51
N ASP A 70 -6.20 -5.11 17.53
CA ASP A 70 -5.98 -6.47 18.00
C ASP A 70 -5.24 -7.32 16.93
N ALA A 71 -4.60 -8.42 17.35
CA ALA A 71 -3.85 -9.28 16.43
C ALA A 71 -4.72 -9.85 15.30
N SER A 72 -5.98 -10.19 15.58
CA SER A 72 -6.91 -10.72 14.57
C SER A 72 -7.28 -9.68 13.51
N GLN A 73 -7.36 -8.40 13.88
CA GLN A 73 -7.52 -7.27 12.97
C GLN A 73 -6.29 -7.12 12.08
N VAL A 74 -5.09 -7.21 12.64
CA VAL A 74 -3.83 -7.15 11.87
C VAL A 74 -3.76 -8.29 10.86
N GLU A 75 -4.10 -9.52 11.27
CA GLU A 75 -4.14 -10.67 10.36
C GLU A 75 -5.11 -10.48 9.20
N ARG A 76 -6.31 -9.92 9.46
CA ARG A 76 -7.27 -9.57 8.39
C ARG A 76 -6.70 -8.54 7.42
N VAL A 77 -6.02 -7.52 7.93
CA VAL A 77 -5.35 -6.50 7.10
C VAL A 77 -4.25 -7.14 6.24
N TRP A 78 -3.47 -8.07 6.80
CA TRP A 78 -2.43 -8.79 6.05
C TRP A 78 -3.00 -9.75 5.01
N ALA A 79 -4.13 -10.39 5.29
CA ALA A 79 -4.84 -11.20 4.31
C ALA A 79 -5.29 -10.34 3.11
N ASP A 80 -5.84 -9.15 3.37
CA ASP A 80 -6.22 -8.18 2.35
C ASP A 80 -5.01 -7.69 1.52
N ILE A 81 -3.89 -7.33 2.18
CA ILE A 81 -2.63 -6.97 1.49
C ILE A 81 -2.15 -8.11 0.59
N THR A 82 -2.18 -9.34 1.10
CA THR A 82 -1.71 -10.52 0.37
C THR A 82 -2.60 -10.81 -0.83
N ALA A 83 -3.91 -10.70 -0.66
CA ALA A 83 -4.88 -10.85 -1.76
C ALA A 83 -4.65 -9.81 -2.85
N LYS A 84 -4.45 -8.53 -2.49
CA LYS A 84 -4.12 -7.46 -3.44
C LYS A 84 -2.82 -7.73 -4.19
N ARG A 85 -1.74 -8.09 -3.48
CA ARG A 85 -0.45 -8.46 -4.11
C ARG A 85 -0.57 -9.64 -5.07
N LYS A 86 -1.37 -10.64 -4.72
CA LYS A 86 -1.64 -11.79 -5.57
C LYS A 86 -2.38 -11.36 -6.84
N ALA A 87 -3.44 -10.56 -6.69
CA ALA A 87 -4.24 -10.07 -7.81
C ALA A 87 -3.45 -9.14 -8.74
N THR A 88 -2.52 -8.34 -8.22
CA THR A 88 -1.69 -7.40 -9.01
C THR A 88 -0.34 -7.96 -9.42
N ARG A 89 -0.04 -9.24 -9.15
CA ARG A 89 1.28 -9.85 -9.46
C ARG A 89 1.69 -9.63 -10.92
N TYR A 90 0.73 -9.73 -11.84
CA TYR A 90 0.99 -9.57 -13.28
C TYR A 90 1.46 -8.15 -13.65
N LEU A 91 1.04 -7.11 -12.91
CA LEU A 91 1.46 -5.72 -13.12
C LEU A 91 2.93 -5.48 -12.75
N HIS A 92 3.56 -6.42 -12.03
CA HIS A 92 4.96 -6.37 -11.63
C HIS A 92 5.84 -7.34 -12.42
N LEU A 93 5.28 -8.08 -13.37
CA LEU A 93 6.06 -8.99 -14.20
C LEU A 93 6.91 -8.21 -15.20
N ARG A 94 8.08 -8.76 -15.53
CA ARG A 94 8.83 -8.33 -16.71
C ARG A 94 7.99 -8.59 -17.97
N PRO A 95 8.31 -7.96 -19.12
CA PRO A 95 7.74 -8.36 -20.40
C PRO A 95 7.79 -9.88 -20.55
N GLN A 96 6.65 -10.48 -20.85
CA GLN A 96 6.53 -11.93 -21.06
C GLN A 96 6.48 -12.18 -22.57
N LEU A 97 7.22 -13.20 -23.02
CA LEU A 97 7.09 -13.67 -24.38
C LEU A 97 5.85 -14.57 -24.48
N VAL A 98 5.15 -14.53 -25.61
CA VAL A 98 4.01 -15.41 -25.87
C VAL A 98 4.51 -16.84 -26.15
N ASP A 99 5.60 -16.95 -26.90
CA ASP A 99 6.31 -18.20 -27.21
C ASP A 99 7.83 -17.99 -27.02
N GLU A 100 8.60 -19.07 -26.96
CA GLU A 100 10.07 -18.99 -26.93
C GLU A 100 10.60 -18.34 -28.23
N VAL A 101 11.58 -17.45 -28.09
CA VAL A 101 12.28 -16.80 -29.21
C VAL A 101 13.75 -17.18 -29.12
N GLU A 102 14.26 -17.90 -30.12
CA GLU A 102 15.61 -18.48 -30.12
C GLU A 102 16.70 -17.44 -29.83
N GLU A 103 16.53 -16.21 -30.32
CA GLU A 103 17.51 -15.12 -30.19
C GLU A 103 17.50 -14.43 -28.81
N VAL A 104 16.51 -14.70 -27.96
CA VAL A 104 16.31 -14.03 -26.67
C VAL A 104 16.48 -14.99 -25.48
N GLY A 105 16.58 -16.31 -25.72
CA GLY A 105 16.69 -17.32 -24.67
C GLY A 105 18.05 -17.32 -23.96
N THR A 106 18.07 -17.00 -22.66
CA THR A 106 19.12 -17.40 -21.69
C THR A 106 18.50 -17.76 -20.35
#